data_AF-A0A7V9KAI3-F1
#
_entry.id   AF-A0A7V9KAI3-F1
#
_cell.length_a   1.000
_cell.length_b   1.000
_cell.length_c   1.000
_cell.angle_alpha   90.00
_cell.angle_beta   90.00
_cell.angle_gamma   90.00
#
_symmetry.space_group_name_H-M   'P 1'
#
loop_
_entity.id
_entity.type
_entity.pdbx_description
1 polymer ?
#
loop_
_entity_poly.entity_id
_entity_poly.type
_entity_poly.pdbx_seq_one_letter_code
_entity_poly.pdbx_strand_id
1 'polypeptide(L)'
;DFRLAAGYVRDLPYGRNSDRSDWGLVLAENRGTCSTKHALLAALAREHGASVELRLGVYLMDGTNTPGVAGVLEASGLAGLAEAHCYLAYRGERVDVTGVEANTAKEFLYEESIEPDQIGAYKLDLHRRFLRTWATERRLDPERVWRVREECIGALSARARSGTEDNL
;
A
#
# COMPACT_ATOMS: atom_id res chain seq x y z
N ASP A 1 -24.16 -0.84 -3.84
CA ASP A 1 -23.62 -2.19 -3.53
C ASP A 1 -22.15 -2.05 -3.18
N PHE A 2 -21.72 -2.56 -2.03
CA PHE A 2 -20.34 -2.49 -1.55
C PHE A 2 -19.34 -3.17 -2.51
N ARG A 3 -19.74 -4.26 -3.19
CA ARG A 3 -18.86 -4.95 -4.14
C ARG A 3 -18.59 -4.10 -5.37
N LEU A 4 -19.59 -3.37 -5.86
CA LEU A 4 -19.42 -2.42 -6.97
C LEU A 4 -18.50 -1.27 -6.57
N ALA A 5 -18.64 -0.74 -5.35
CA ALA A 5 -17.73 0.28 -4.84
C ALA A 5 -16.28 -0.24 -4.73
N ALA A 6 -16.08 -1.45 -4.21
CA ALA A 6 -14.77 -2.08 -4.14
C ALA A 6 -14.16 -2.32 -5.52
N GLY A 7 -14.97 -2.75 -6.50
CA GLY A 7 -14.55 -2.88 -7.90
C GLY A 7 -14.11 -1.55 -8.50
N TYR A 8 -14.93 -0.50 -8.33
CA TYR A 8 -14.59 0.84 -8.79
C TYR A 8 -13.27 1.36 -8.18
N VAL A 9 -13.10 1.25 -6.86
CA VAL A 9 -11.88 1.71 -6.16
C VAL A 9 -10.65 0.90 -6.57
N ARG A 10 -10.81 -0.40 -6.83
CA ARG A 10 -9.73 -1.26 -7.35
C ARG A 10 -9.23 -0.74 -8.69
N ASP A 11 -10.15 -0.38 -9.58
CA ASP A 11 -9.86 -0.01 -10.96
C ASP A 11 -9.28 1.41 -11.10
N LEU A 12 -9.37 2.24 -10.05
CA LEU A 12 -8.67 3.53 -10.01
C LEU A 12 -7.14 3.33 -10.07
N PRO A 13 -6.37 4.21 -10.74
CA PRO A 13 -4.92 4.15 -10.75
C PRO A 13 -4.28 4.16 -9.35
N TYR A 14 -3.18 3.41 -9.22
CA TYR A 14 -2.34 3.50 -8.04
C TYR A 14 -1.56 4.83 -8.05
N GLY A 15 -1.64 5.60 -6.96
CA GLY A 15 -0.92 6.86 -6.84
C GLY A 15 -1.20 7.62 -5.56
N ARG A 16 -0.27 8.49 -5.16
CA ARG A 16 -0.45 9.33 -3.97
C ARG A 16 -1.55 10.37 -4.21
N ASN A 17 -2.41 10.52 -3.21
CA ASN A 17 -3.29 11.67 -3.06
C ASN A 17 -2.50 12.88 -2.51
N SER A 18 -3.03 14.09 -2.69
CA SER A 18 -2.41 15.34 -2.21
C SER A 18 -2.23 15.36 -0.69
N ASP A 19 -3.22 14.86 0.05
CA ASP A 19 -3.08 14.45 1.46
C ASP A 19 -3.15 12.93 1.56
N ARG A 20 -2.12 12.33 2.17
CA ARG A 20 -1.99 10.87 2.32
C ARG A 20 -2.85 10.30 3.45
N SER A 21 -3.37 11.15 4.32
CA SER A 21 -4.22 10.80 5.46
C SER A 21 -5.71 10.97 5.14
N ASP A 22 -6.05 11.78 4.13
CA ASP A 22 -7.42 11.96 3.66
C ASP A 22 -7.76 10.90 2.61
N TRP A 23 -8.41 9.82 3.04
CA TRP A 23 -8.90 8.77 2.15
C TRP A 23 -10.06 9.23 1.26
N GLY A 24 -10.73 10.35 1.55
CA GLY A 24 -11.81 10.91 0.74
C GLY A 24 -11.31 11.41 -0.62
N LEU A 25 -10.03 11.80 -0.67
CA LEU A 25 -9.36 12.23 -1.90
C LEU A 25 -9.24 11.12 -2.95
N VAL A 26 -9.46 9.85 -2.60
CA VAL A 26 -9.50 8.76 -3.60
C VAL A 26 -10.55 9.03 -4.68
N LEU A 27 -11.72 9.51 -4.26
CA LEU A 27 -12.81 9.83 -5.17
C LEU A 27 -12.58 11.17 -5.89
N ALA A 28 -12.08 12.18 -5.17
CA ALA A 28 -11.86 13.50 -5.74
C ALA A 28 -10.71 13.54 -6.76
N GLU A 29 -9.65 12.75 -6.54
CA GLU A 29 -8.46 12.71 -7.41
C GLU A 29 -8.42 11.50 -8.35
N ASN A 30 -9.42 10.62 -8.30
CA ASN A 30 -9.50 9.40 -9.11
C ASN A 30 -8.24 8.52 -9.04
N ARG A 31 -7.62 8.41 -7.87
CA ARG A 31 -6.43 7.58 -7.64
C ARG A 31 -6.24 7.32 -6.15
N GLY A 32 -5.49 6.30 -5.81
CA GLY A 32 -5.11 6.09 -4.42
C GLY A 32 -4.00 5.09 -4.23
N THR A 33 -3.46 5.04 -3.02
CA THR A 33 -2.49 4.00 -2.61
C THR A 33 -3.24 2.86 -1.92
N CYS A 34 -2.53 1.80 -1.52
CA CYS A 34 -3.12 0.76 -0.67
C CYS A 34 -3.70 1.34 0.62
N SER A 35 -3.09 2.38 1.20
CA SER A 35 -3.61 3.02 2.41
C SER A 35 -4.94 3.74 2.17
N THR A 36 -4.97 4.69 1.24
CA THR A 36 -6.17 5.53 1.03
C THR A 36 -7.33 4.74 0.41
N LYS A 37 -7.06 3.83 -0.53
CA LYS A 37 -8.11 2.99 -1.13
C LYS A 37 -8.82 2.08 -0.12
N HIS A 38 -8.05 1.35 0.69
CA HIS A 38 -8.66 0.45 1.66
C HIS A 38 -9.29 1.19 2.83
N ALA A 39 -8.74 2.34 3.26
CA ALA A 39 -9.38 3.15 4.29
C ALA A 39 -10.73 3.72 3.85
N LEU A 40 -10.85 4.20 2.60
CA LEU A 40 -12.14 4.61 2.02
C LEU A 40 -13.16 3.47 2.08
N LEU A 41 -12.77 2.27 1.64
CA LEU A 41 -13.67 1.11 1.64
C LEU A 41 -14.01 0.62 3.05
N ALA A 42 -13.07 0.67 4.00
CA ALA A 42 -13.35 0.33 5.39
C ALA A 42 -14.32 1.33 6.03
N ALA A 43 -14.15 2.63 5.78
CA ALA A 43 -15.07 3.66 6.22
C ALA A 43 -16.48 3.43 5.65
N LEU A 44 -16.58 3.17 4.34
CA LEU A 44 -17.84 2.85 3.67
C LEU A 44 -18.49 1.58 4.23
N ALA A 45 -17.71 0.52 4.46
CA ALA A 45 -18.21 -0.72 5.04
C ALA A 45 -18.84 -0.48 6.43
N ARG A 46 -18.13 0.30 7.26
CA ARG A 46 -18.57 0.66 8.61
C ARG A 46 -19.89 1.44 8.59
N GLU A 47 -20.04 2.40 7.69
CA GLU A 47 -21.29 3.17 7.51
C GLU A 47 -22.48 2.29 7.12
N HIS A 48 -22.23 1.20 6.37
CA HIS A 48 -23.25 0.24 5.95
C HIS A 48 -23.40 -0.98 6.89
N GLY A 49 -22.73 -0.98 8.05
CA GLY A 49 -22.78 -2.09 9.01
C GLY A 49 -22.18 -3.41 8.50
N ALA A 50 -21.31 -3.35 7.49
CA ALA A 50 -20.59 -4.51 6.98
C ALA A 50 -19.36 -4.80 7.85
N SER A 51 -19.17 -6.07 8.23
CA SER A 51 -18.02 -6.53 9.01
C SER A 51 -16.78 -6.68 8.14
N VAL A 52 -16.15 -5.55 7.81
CA VAL A 52 -14.91 -5.48 7.05
C VAL A 52 -13.89 -4.72 7.90
N GLU A 53 -12.72 -5.31 8.12
CA GLU A 53 -11.65 -4.70 8.90
C GLU A 53 -10.57 -4.10 7.99
N LEU A 54 -10.03 -2.94 8.36
CA LEU A 54 -8.80 -2.43 7.77
C LEU A 54 -7.60 -3.01 8.52
N ARG A 55 -6.68 -3.61 7.77
CA ARG A 55 -5.48 -4.24 8.30
C ARG A 55 -4.24 -3.50 7.83
N LEU A 56 -3.27 -3.36 8.72
CA LEU A 56 -1.93 -2.88 8.44
C LEU A 56 -0.97 -4.05 8.60
N GLY A 57 -0.20 -4.33 7.56
CA GLY A 57 0.84 -5.36 7.60
C GLY A 57 2.21 -4.81 7.20
N VAL A 58 3.28 -5.36 7.77
CA VAL A 58 4.66 -5.12 7.35
C VAL A 58 5.25 -6.40 6.76
N TYR A 59 5.78 -6.32 5.54
CA TYR A 59 6.38 -7.44 4.82
C TYR A 59 7.73 -7.04 4.21
N LEU A 60 8.50 -8.03 3.77
CA LEU A 60 9.70 -7.79 2.98
C LEU A 60 9.28 -7.60 1.52
N MET A 61 9.35 -6.38 1.00
CA MET A 61 9.11 -6.08 -0.41
C MET A 61 10.37 -6.32 -1.22
N ASP A 62 10.23 -7.05 -2.33
CA ASP A 62 11.31 -7.33 -3.29
C ASP A 62 10.79 -7.33 -4.73
N GLY A 63 11.69 -7.53 -5.70
CA GLY A 63 11.34 -7.59 -7.11
C GLY A 63 10.55 -8.83 -7.53
N THR A 64 10.47 -9.86 -6.69
CA THR A 64 9.70 -11.08 -6.97
C THR A 64 8.24 -10.90 -6.55
N ASN A 65 7.99 -10.36 -5.35
CA ASN A 65 6.63 -10.17 -4.85
C ASN A 65 5.99 -8.87 -5.33
N THR A 66 6.81 -7.89 -5.72
CA THR A 66 6.36 -6.59 -6.23
C THR A 66 7.19 -6.21 -7.47
N PRO A 67 6.92 -6.83 -8.63
CA PRO A 67 7.77 -6.68 -9.83
C PRO A 67 8.02 -5.24 -10.28
N GLY A 68 7.04 -4.35 -10.06
CA GLY A 68 7.16 -2.92 -10.40
C GLY A 68 8.26 -2.16 -9.66
N VAL A 69 8.86 -2.72 -8.60
CA VAL A 69 9.96 -2.08 -7.84
C VAL A 69 11.34 -2.67 -8.15
N ALA A 70 11.42 -3.75 -8.94
CA ALA A 70 12.66 -4.51 -9.15
C ALA A 70 13.82 -3.63 -9.63
N GLY A 71 13.59 -2.78 -10.64
CA GLY A 71 14.64 -1.91 -11.18
C GLY A 71 15.14 -0.85 -10.20
N VAL A 72 14.29 -0.35 -9.31
CA VAL A 72 14.69 0.63 -8.27
C VAL A 72 15.57 -0.05 -7.22
N LEU A 73 15.18 -1.26 -6.79
CA LEU A 73 15.93 -2.06 -5.83
C LEU A 73 17.31 -2.45 -6.38
N GLU A 74 17.38 -2.92 -7.63
CA GLU A 74 18.62 -3.27 -8.32
C GLU A 74 19.57 -2.07 -8.44
N ALA A 75 19.07 -0.94 -8.95
CA ALA A 75 19.87 0.29 -9.06
C ALA A 75 20.38 0.80 -7.70
N SER A 76 19.68 0.47 -6.62
CA SER A 76 20.05 0.81 -5.25
C SER A 76 20.91 -0.25 -4.56
N GLY A 77 21.21 -1.38 -5.21
CA GLY A 77 21.94 -2.50 -4.63
C GLY A 77 21.23 -3.14 -3.43
N LEU A 78 19.90 -3.06 -3.36
CA LEU A 78 19.09 -3.68 -2.31
C LEU A 78 18.36 -4.90 -2.87
N ALA A 79 18.40 -6.03 -2.17
CA ALA A 79 17.60 -7.20 -2.53
C ALA A 79 16.10 -7.01 -2.21
N GLY A 80 15.79 -6.13 -1.26
CA GLY A 80 14.46 -5.82 -0.79
C GLY A 80 14.49 -4.83 0.37
N LEU A 81 13.34 -4.47 0.91
CA LEU A 81 13.21 -3.59 2.09
C LEU A 81 11.89 -3.85 2.84
N ALA A 82 11.84 -3.47 4.12
CA ALA A 82 10.61 -3.58 4.91
C ALA A 82 9.57 -2.55 4.46
N GLU A 83 8.38 -3.01 4.08
CA GLU A 83 7.31 -2.18 3.51
C GLU A 83 5.99 -2.37 4.27
N ALA A 84 5.29 -1.26 4.53
CA ALA A 84 4.00 -1.26 5.19
C ALA A 84 2.84 -1.16 4.18
N HIS A 85 1.95 -2.14 4.20
CA HIS A 85 0.83 -2.29 3.28
C HIS A 85 -0.50 -2.31 4.04
N CYS A 86 -1.52 -1.65 3.48
CA CYS A 86 -2.89 -1.77 3.98
C CYS A 86 -3.70 -2.68 3.07
N TYR A 87 -4.59 -3.47 3.65
CA TYR A 87 -5.54 -4.32 2.95
C TYR A 87 -6.81 -4.48 3.78
N LEU A 88 -7.88 -5.07 3.23
CA LEU A 88 -9.10 -5.37 3.97
C LEU A 88 -9.16 -6.84 4.39
N ALA A 89 -9.69 -7.12 5.58
CA ALA A 89 -10.09 -8.46 5.96
C ALA A 89 -11.62 -8.57 5.98
N TYR A 90 -12.16 -9.59 5.30
CA TYR A 90 -13.59 -9.89 5.30
C TYR A 90 -13.79 -11.38 5.59
N ARG A 91 -14.45 -11.69 6.71
CA ARG A 91 -14.66 -13.07 7.19
C ARG A 91 -13.35 -13.89 7.32
N GLY A 92 -12.28 -13.24 7.74
CA GLY A 92 -10.96 -13.85 7.89
C GLY A 92 -10.14 -13.93 6.59
N GLU A 93 -10.73 -13.59 5.44
CA GLU A 93 -10.05 -13.61 4.15
C GLU A 93 -9.45 -12.25 3.81
N ARG A 94 -8.24 -12.26 3.24
CA ARG A 94 -7.53 -11.07 2.77
C ARG A 94 -8.10 -10.58 1.44
N VAL A 95 -8.51 -9.33 1.40
CA VAL A 95 -9.02 -8.63 0.22
C VAL A 95 -8.13 -7.43 -0.07
N ASP A 96 -7.38 -7.49 -1.17
CA ASP A 96 -6.48 -6.43 -1.61
C ASP A 96 -7.00 -5.81 -2.92
N VAL A 97 -7.39 -4.54 -2.87
CA VAL A 97 -7.89 -3.73 -4.00
C VAL A 97 -6.87 -2.69 -4.47
N THR A 98 -5.58 -2.87 -4.17
CA THR A 98 -4.55 -1.88 -4.54
C THR A 98 -4.50 -1.62 -6.05
N GLY A 99 -4.79 -2.63 -6.88
CA GLY A 99 -4.74 -2.52 -8.34
C GLY A 99 -3.32 -2.56 -8.91
N VAL A 100 -2.36 -3.07 -8.13
CA VAL A 100 -0.98 -3.32 -8.56
C VAL A 100 -0.77 -4.82 -8.62
N GLU A 101 -0.12 -5.31 -9.67
CA GLU A 101 0.36 -6.68 -9.75
C GLU A 101 1.33 -6.94 -8.59
N ALA A 102 0.84 -7.62 -7.57
CA ALA A 102 1.64 -8.18 -6.51
C ALA A 102 1.37 -9.69 -6.50
N ASN A 103 2.42 -10.48 -6.35
CA ASN A 103 2.22 -11.90 -6.07
C ASN A 103 1.45 -12.00 -4.75
N THR A 104 0.29 -12.64 -4.77
CA THR A 104 -0.75 -12.55 -3.74
C THR A 104 -0.35 -13.17 -2.41
N ALA A 105 0.72 -13.96 -2.37
CA ALA A 105 1.30 -14.53 -1.16
C ALA A 105 2.34 -13.60 -0.52
N LYS A 106 1.90 -12.47 0.03
CA LYS A 106 2.74 -11.69 0.96
C LYS A 106 2.72 -12.37 2.33
N GLU A 107 3.88 -12.84 2.77
CA GLU A 107 4.10 -13.23 4.16
C GLU A 107 4.40 -11.96 4.97
N PHE A 108 3.52 -11.64 5.91
CA PHE A 108 3.69 -10.48 6.77
C PHE A 108 4.45 -10.86 8.03
N LEU A 109 5.46 -10.06 8.35
CA LEU A 109 6.25 -10.16 9.58
C LEU A 109 5.49 -9.59 10.79
N TYR A 110 4.50 -8.74 10.51
CA TYR A 110 3.67 -8.07 11.50
C TYR A 110 2.34 -7.69 10.86
N GLU A 111 1.24 -7.88 11.59
CA GLU A 111 -0.10 -7.48 11.16
C GLU A 111 -0.93 -7.00 12.36
N GLU A 112 -1.67 -5.91 12.19
CA GLU A 112 -2.65 -5.42 13.16
C GLU A 112 -3.89 -4.84 12.47
N SER A 113 -5.00 -4.74 13.20
CA SER A 113 -6.16 -3.96 12.74
C SER A 113 -5.91 -2.49 13.04
N ILE A 114 -6.29 -1.62 12.12
CA ILE A 114 -6.21 -0.17 12.28
C ILE A 114 -7.53 0.48 11.86
N GLU A 115 -7.81 1.67 12.36
CA GLU A 115 -8.92 2.51 11.91
C GLU A 115 -8.55 3.34 10.67
N PRO A 116 -9.52 3.77 9.85
CA PRO A 116 -9.25 4.57 8.65
C PRO A 116 -8.44 5.85 8.88
N ASP A 117 -8.57 6.50 10.04
CA ASP A 117 -7.82 7.70 10.43
C ASP A 117 -6.36 7.41 10.82
N GLN A 118 -6.01 6.15 11.09
CA GLN A 118 -4.66 5.73 11.44
C GLN A 118 -3.74 5.52 10.22
N ILE A 119 -4.23 5.67 8.99
CA ILE A 119 -3.40 5.52 7.77
C ILE A 119 -2.35 6.63 7.59
N GLY A 120 -2.50 7.75 8.30
CA GLY A 120 -1.59 8.89 8.28
C GLY A 120 -0.40 8.72 9.21
N ALA A 121 -0.34 9.53 10.27
CA ALA A 121 0.80 9.59 11.20
C ALA A 121 1.10 8.24 11.86
N TYR A 122 0.08 7.54 12.34
CA TYR A 122 0.25 6.26 13.03
C TYR A 122 0.95 5.21 12.15
N LYS A 123 0.43 4.98 10.93
CA LYS A 123 1.07 4.08 9.96
C LYS A 123 2.48 4.53 9.60
N LEU A 124 2.70 5.84 9.39
CA LEU A 124 4.00 6.38 9.03
C LEU A 124 5.05 6.09 10.10
N ASP A 125 4.71 6.32 11.37
CA ASP A 125 5.59 6.10 12.51
C ASP A 125 5.87 4.61 12.73
N LEU A 126 4.85 3.76 12.59
CA LEU A 126 5.04 2.31 12.62
C LEU A 126 5.99 1.84 11.51
N HIS A 127 5.76 2.29 10.28
CA HIS A 127 6.60 1.90 9.15
C HIS A 127 8.06 2.37 9.32
N ARG A 128 8.26 3.63 9.73
CA ARG A 128 9.62 4.15 10.00
C ARG A 128 10.35 3.35 11.07
N ARG A 129 9.65 2.90 12.12
CA ARG A 129 10.25 2.04 13.16
C ARG A 129 10.70 0.70 12.58
N PHE A 130 9.82 -0.01 11.87
CA PHE A 130 10.16 -1.31 11.28
C PHE A 130 11.30 -1.21 10.26
N LEU A 131 11.25 -0.21 9.37
CA LEU A 131 12.28 -0.01 8.36
C LEU A 131 13.62 0.36 8.98
N ARG A 132 13.64 1.20 10.02
CA ARG A 132 14.86 1.54 10.77
C ARG A 132 15.49 0.32 11.41
N THR A 133 14.70 -0.50 12.11
CA THR A 133 15.19 -1.76 12.71
C THR A 133 15.75 -2.68 11.64
N TRP A 134 14.97 -2.95 10.58
CA TRP A 134 15.37 -3.83 9.47
C TRP A 134 16.67 -3.38 8.79
N ALA A 135 16.84 -2.07 8.58
CA ALA A 135 18.03 -1.49 7.96
C ALA A 135 19.25 -1.58 8.88
N THR A 136 19.07 -1.28 10.17
CA THR A 136 20.16 -1.26 11.16
C THR A 136 20.74 -2.66 11.37
N GLU A 137 19.89 -3.68 11.48
CA GLU A 137 20.30 -5.10 11.57
C GLU A 137 21.17 -5.54 10.38
N ARG A 138 20.96 -4.92 9.21
CA ARG A 138 21.70 -5.18 7.96
C ARG A 138 22.85 -4.22 7.73
N ARG A 139 23.17 -3.35 8.71
CA ARG A 139 24.21 -2.32 8.62
C ARG A 139 24.00 -1.36 7.43
N LEU A 140 22.75 -1.09 7.09
CA LEU A 140 22.35 -0.12 6.07
C LEU A 140 21.94 1.20 6.74
N ASP A 141 22.10 2.31 6.01
CA ASP A 141 21.58 3.63 6.43
C ASP A 141 20.04 3.67 6.31
N PRO A 142 19.30 3.82 7.43
CA PRO A 142 17.83 3.88 7.40
C PRO A 142 17.26 4.99 6.52
N GLU A 143 17.90 6.15 6.46
CA GLU A 143 17.39 7.28 5.66
C GLU A 143 17.60 7.02 4.17
N ARG A 144 18.72 6.40 3.78
CA ARG A 144 18.91 5.88 2.43
C ARG A 144 17.82 4.85 2.07
N VAL A 145 17.56 3.87 2.93
CA VAL A 145 16.54 2.85 2.65
C VAL A 145 15.15 3.47 2.55
N TRP A 146 14.84 4.47 3.37
CA TRP A 146 13.57 5.21 3.28
C TRP A 146 13.42 5.94 1.94
N ARG A 147 14.48 6.58 1.43
CA ARG A 147 14.46 7.22 0.10
C ARG A 147 14.21 6.20 -1.01
N VAL A 148 14.92 5.07 -1.00
CA VAL A 148 14.72 3.99 -1.99
C VAL A 148 13.28 3.47 -1.92
N ARG A 149 12.70 3.34 -0.73
CA ARG A 149 11.29 2.98 -0.55
C ARG A 149 10.36 3.98 -1.23
N GLU A 150 10.59 5.28 -1.08
CA GLU A 150 9.76 6.30 -1.74
C GLU A 150 9.90 6.24 -3.26
N GLU A 151 11.10 5.96 -3.79
CA GLU A 151 11.34 5.73 -5.22
C GLU A 151 10.58 4.49 -5.74
N CYS A 152 10.58 3.39 -4.97
CA CYS A 152 9.80 2.19 -5.27
C CYS A 152 8.31 2.52 -5.44
N ILE A 153 7.71 3.27 -4.50
CA ILE A 153 6.30 3.69 -4.60
C ILE A 153 6.07 4.65 -5.78
N GLY A 154 7.06 5.49 -6.10
CA GLY A 154 7.06 6.33 -7.30
C GLY A 154 6.99 5.50 -8.58
N ALA A 155 7.80 4.44 -8.68
CA ALA A 155 7.81 3.53 -9.82
C ALA A 155 6.46 2.80 -10.00
N LEU A 156 5.85 2.32 -8.91
CA LEU A 156 4.51 1.73 -8.94
C LEU A 156 3.46 2.72 -9.46
N SER A 157 3.54 3.98 -9.00
CA SER A 157 2.61 5.03 -9.42
C SER A 157 2.79 5.41 -10.90
N ALA A 158 4.02 5.37 -11.41
CA ALA A 158 4.30 5.66 -12.82
C ALA A 158 3.75 4.56 -13.74
N ARG A 159 3.95 3.28 -13.38
CA ARG A 159 3.44 2.13 -14.16
C ARG A 159 1.91 2.07 -14.20
N ALA A 160 1.24 2.45 -13.10
CA ALA A 160 -0.21 2.51 -13.06
C ALA A 160 -0.79 3.55 -14.03
N ARG A 161 -0.07 4.65 -14.28
CA ARG A 161 -0.49 5.65 -15.28
C ARG A 161 -0.33 5.16 -16.71
N SER A 162 0.81 4.55 -17.04
CA SER A 162 1.07 4.07 -18.41
C SER A 162 0.10 2.97 -18.84
N GLY A 163 -0.32 2.09 -17.92
CA GLY A 163 -1.33 1.06 -18.23
C GLY A 163 -2.75 1.58 -18.47
N THR A 164 -3.02 2.87 -18.19
CA THR A 164 -4.32 3.50 -18.47
C THR A 164 -4.36 4.11 -19.87
N GLU A 165 -3.20 4.48 -20.44
CA GLU A 165 -3.09 5.10 -21.77
C GLU A 165 -3.17 4.07 -22.91
N ASP A 166 -2.77 2.82 -22.67
CA ASP A 166 -2.84 1.74 -23.67
C ASP A 166 -4.26 1.13 -23.86
N ASN A 167 -5.27 1.63 -23.14
CA ASN A 167 -6.66 1.12 -23.14
C ASN A 167 -7.70 2.12 -23.69
N LEU A 168 -7.26 3.16 -24.42
CA LEU A 168 -8.11 4.11 -25.16
C LEU A 168 -7.74 4.11 -26.65
#